data_AF-A0A9Q3WRS7-F1
#
_entry.id   AF-A0A9Q3WRS7-F1
#
_cell.length_a   1.000
_cell.length_b   1.000
_cell.length_c   1.000
_cell.angle_alpha   90.00
_cell.angle_beta   90.00
_cell.angle_gamma   90.00
#
_symmetry.space_group_name_H-M   'P 1'
#
loop_
_entity.id
_entity.type
_entity.pdbx_description
1 polymer ?
#
loop_
_entity_poly.entity_id
_entity_poly.type
_entity_poly.pdbx_seq_one_letter_code
_entity_poly.pdbx_strand_id
1 'polypeptide(L)'
;MAVFMVERDLKGITMEQLAAAQKRAIECSSAFDEDGRAVRYIRTTFVPGEDRSMCLFEAENAADVEAVNKTAQIPYVRVVEALDLTP
;
A
#
# COMPACT_ATOMS: atom_id res chain seq x y z
N MET A 1 -11.25 -6.70 9.96
CA MET A 1 -9.86 -6.43 9.53
C MET A 1 -9.55 -4.97 9.87
N ALA A 2 -8.29 -4.66 10.17
CA ALA A 2 -7.86 -3.30 10.47
C ALA A 2 -7.35 -2.61 9.19
N VAL A 3 -7.26 -1.28 9.21
CA VAL A 3 -6.64 -0.52 8.12
C VAL A 3 -5.19 -0.25 8.45
N PHE A 4 -4.31 -0.45 7.47
CA PHE A 4 -2.89 -0.17 7.53
C PHE A 4 -2.52 0.85 6.45
N MET A 5 -1.73 1.83 6.84
CA MET A 5 -1.12 2.81 5.96
C MET A 5 0.31 2.41 5.64
N VAL A 6 0.63 2.38 4.36
CA VAL A 6 1.98 2.23 3.84
C VAL A 6 2.47 3.59 3.35
N GLU A 7 3.48 4.12 4.03
CA GLU A 7 4.14 5.38 3.67
C GLU A 7 5.30 5.10 2.71
N ARG A 8 5.41 5.89 1.63
CA ARG A 8 6.48 5.78 0.63
C ARG A 8 7.12 7.13 0.37
N ASP A 9 8.44 7.14 0.28
CA ASP A 9 9.23 8.23 -0.30
C ASP A 9 9.39 7.94 -1.80
N LEU A 10 8.91 8.85 -2.63
CA LEU A 10 8.82 8.72 -4.08
C LEU A 10 9.56 9.86 -4.79
N LYS A 11 10.62 10.42 -4.17
CA LYS A 11 11.42 11.48 -4.80
C LYS A 11 11.83 11.13 -6.24
N GLY A 12 11.46 12.02 -7.16
CA GLY A 12 11.78 11.89 -8.58
C GLY A 12 10.93 10.86 -9.34
N ILE A 13 9.83 10.36 -8.77
CA ILE A 13 8.91 9.47 -9.48
C ILE A 13 8.10 10.24 -10.53
N THR A 14 7.85 9.62 -11.68
CA THR A 14 6.87 10.14 -12.66
C THR A 14 5.46 9.68 -12.31
N MET A 15 4.43 10.38 -12.82
CA MET A 15 3.04 9.95 -12.65
C MET A 15 2.77 8.56 -13.24
N GLU A 16 3.46 8.19 -14.33
CA GLU A 16 3.36 6.86 -14.94
C GLU A 16 3.95 5.78 -14.03
N GLN A 17 5.11 6.04 -13.41
CA GLN A 17 5.73 5.14 -12.45
C GLN A 17 4.86 4.99 -11.19
N LEU A 18 4.24 6.07 -10.72
CA LEU A 18 3.27 6.02 -9.61
C LEU A 18 2.06 5.15 -9.96
N ALA A 19 1.47 5.33 -11.15
CA ALA A 19 0.35 4.52 -11.62
C ALA A 19 0.73 3.04 -11.75
N ALA A 20 1.92 2.74 -12.28
CA ALA A 20 2.43 1.38 -12.38
C ALA A 20 2.65 0.74 -11.00
N ALA A 21 3.19 1.50 -10.03
CA ALA A 21 3.35 1.04 -8.65
C ALA A 21 1.99 0.76 -7.98
N GLN A 22 1.01 1.64 -8.17
CA GLN A 22 -0.35 1.43 -7.67
C GLN A 22 -0.98 0.17 -8.28
N LYS A 23 -0.84 -0.03 -9.59
CA LYS A 23 -1.35 -1.24 -10.27
C LYS A 23 -0.74 -2.52 -9.69
N ARG A 24 0.59 -2.55 -9.51
CA ARG A 24 1.27 -3.69 -8.87
C ARG A 24 0.76 -3.96 -7.45
N ALA A 25 0.53 -2.90 -6.66
CA ALA A 25 -0.01 -3.05 -5.31
C ALA A 25 -1.40 -3.70 -5.33
N ILE A 26 -2.28 -3.28 -6.25
CA ILE A 26 -3.63 -3.85 -6.41
C ILE A 26 -3.56 -5.31 -6.83
N GLU A 27 -2.73 -5.64 -7.83
CA GLU A 27 -2.58 -6.99 -8.36
C GLU A 27 -2.01 -7.95 -7.30
N CYS A 28 -0.94 -7.57 -6.61
CA CYS A 28 -0.35 -8.39 -5.55
C CYS A 28 -1.27 -8.54 -4.33
N SER A 29 -2.04 -7.51 -3.98
CA SER A 29 -3.06 -7.61 -2.91
C SER A 29 -4.15 -8.60 -3.31
N SER A 30 -4.64 -8.51 -4.55
CA SER A 30 -5.71 -9.39 -5.06
C SER A 30 -5.27 -10.85 -5.18
N ALA A 31 -3.98 -11.08 -5.43
CA ALA A 31 -3.38 -12.41 -5.50
C ALA A 31 -2.84 -12.91 -4.14
N PHE A 32 -2.92 -12.10 -3.07
CA PHE A 32 -2.43 -12.48 -1.76
C PHE A 32 -3.40 -13.47 -1.12
N ASP A 33 -2.89 -14.67 -0.85
CA ASP A 33 -3.58 -15.71 -0.10
C ASP A 33 -2.51 -16.46 0.70
N GLU A 34 -2.35 -16.07 1.97
CA GLU A 34 -1.43 -16.72 2.91
C GLU A 34 -2.23 -17.30 4.07
N ASP A 35 -2.31 -18.63 4.12
CA ASP A 35 -3.17 -19.38 5.06
C ASP A 35 -4.64 -18.92 5.09
N GLY A 36 -5.18 -18.47 3.95
CA GLY A 36 -6.54 -17.93 3.87
C GLY A 36 -6.69 -16.48 4.31
N ARG A 37 -5.59 -15.79 4.68
CA ARG A 37 -5.59 -14.37 5.00
C ARG A 37 -5.53 -13.54 3.71
N ALA A 38 -6.38 -12.52 3.65
CA ALA A 38 -6.46 -11.61 2.52
C ALA A 38 -5.87 -10.24 2.87
N VAL A 39 -5.34 -9.55 1.86
CA VAL A 39 -4.96 -8.14 1.94
C VAL A 39 -5.72 -7.40 0.85
N ARG A 40 -6.49 -6.37 1.21
CA ARG A 40 -7.28 -5.58 0.25
C ARG A 40 -6.68 -4.19 0.10
N TYR A 41 -6.34 -3.81 -1.13
CA TYR A 41 -5.99 -2.43 -1.45
C TYR A 41 -7.23 -1.53 -1.40
N ILE A 42 -7.20 -0.44 -0.64
CA ILE A 42 -8.33 0.51 -0.51
C ILE A 42 -8.14 1.70 -1.45
N ARG A 43 -7.13 2.52 -1.17
CA ARG A 43 -6.89 3.79 -1.88
C ARG A 43 -5.47 4.28 -1.66
N THR A 44 -5.04 5.25 -2.45
CA THR A 44 -3.80 5.99 -2.24
C THR A 44 -4.04 7.49 -2.25
N THR A 45 -3.25 8.20 -1.45
CA THR A 45 -3.09 9.64 -1.53
C THR A 45 -1.63 9.92 -1.85
N PHE A 46 -1.39 10.63 -2.95
CA PHE A 46 -0.07 11.15 -3.30
C PHE A 46 -0.04 12.65 -2.96
N VAL A 47 1.03 13.08 -2.33
CA VAL A 47 1.30 14.48 -1.94
C VAL A 47 2.46 14.98 -2.80
N PRO A 48 2.20 15.66 -3.93
CA PRO A 48 3.26 16.10 -4.85
C PRO A 48 4.28 17.04 -4.20
N GLY A 49 3.85 17.86 -3.23
CA GLY A 49 4.75 18.79 -2.53
C GLY A 49 5.75 18.10 -1.59
N GLU A 50 5.55 16.82 -1.28
CA GLU A 50 6.41 16.04 -0.38
C GLU A 50 7.09 14.86 -1.08
N ASP A 51 6.76 14.62 -2.36
CA ASP A 51 7.10 13.39 -3.08
C ASP A 51 6.74 12.13 -2.29
N ARG A 52 5.58 12.13 -1.63
CA ARG A 52 5.17 11.03 -0.73
C ARG A 52 3.84 10.45 -1.12
N SER A 53 3.67 9.15 -0.90
CA SER A 53 2.35 8.52 -0.97
C SER A 53 2.01 7.74 0.29
N MET A 54 0.73 7.74 0.60
CA MET A 54 0.10 6.93 1.63
C MET A 54 -0.89 5.99 0.93
N CYS A 55 -0.59 4.69 0.87
CA CYS A 55 -1.56 3.70 0.41
C CYS A 55 -2.21 3.01 1.61
N LEU A 56 -3.52 2.89 1.58
CA LEU A 56 -4.30 2.22 2.60
C LEU A 56 -4.65 0.81 2.15
N PHE A 57 -4.46 -0.13 3.06
CA PHE A 57 -4.79 -1.55 2.89
C PHE A 57 -5.64 -2.00 4.06
N GLU A 58 -6.55 -2.93 3.83
CA GLU A 58 -7.25 -3.66 4.87
C GLU A 58 -6.61 -5.05 5.00
N ALA A 59 -6.21 -5.43 6.22
CA ALA A 59 -5.56 -6.71 6.52
C ALA A 59 -5.86 -7.15 7.96
N GLU A 60 -5.49 -8.38 8.32
CA GLU A 60 -5.55 -8.84 9.71
C GLU A 60 -4.42 -8.26 10.56
N ASN A 61 -3.23 -8.07 9.96
CA ASN A 61 -2.05 -7.56 10.63
C ASN A 61 -1.11 -6.82 9.65
N ALA A 62 -0.15 -6.07 10.20
CA ALA A 62 0.80 -5.30 9.40
C ALA A 62 1.79 -6.19 8.61
N ALA A 63 2.08 -7.40 9.09
CA ALA A 63 3.05 -8.29 8.46
C ALA A 63 2.56 -8.79 7.10
N ASP A 64 1.26 -9.09 6.97
CA ASP A 64 0.66 -9.48 5.68
C ASP A 64 0.74 -8.31 4.67
N VAL A 65 0.53 -7.07 5.12
CA VAL A 65 0.68 -5.87 4.27
C VAL A 65 2.14 -5.67 3.86
N GLU A 66 3.10 -5.88 4.76
CA GLU A 66 4.52 -5.88 4.42
C GLU A 66 4.86 -6.96 3.39
N ALA A 67 4.32 -8.17 3.54
CA ALA A 67 4.54 -9.28 2.61
C ALA A 67 4.04 -8.93 1.21
N VAL A 68 2.84 -8.38 1.08
CA VAL A 68 2.31 -7.88 -0.21
C VAL A 68 3.22 -6.83 -0.84
N ASN A 69 3.69 -5.85 -0.05
CA ASN A 69 4.54 -4.79 -0.59
C ASN A 69 5.93 -5.29 -0.99
N LYS A 70 6.49 -6.26 -0.25
CA LYS A 70 7.74 -6.96 -0.60
C LYS A 70 7.56 -7.75 -1.91
N THR A 71 6.48 -8.52 -2.04
CA THR A 71 6.15 -9.29 -3.26
C THR A 71 5.91 -8.38 -4.47
N ALA A 72 5.24 -7.24 -4.27
CA ALA A 72 5.01 -6.24 -5.32
C ALA A 72 6.29 -5.49 -5.74
N GLN A 73 7.41 -5.69 -5.03
CA GLN A 73 8.67 -5.00 -5.21
C GLN A 73 8.52 -3.47 -5.21
N ILE A 74 7.66 -2.96 -4.32
CA ILE A 74 7.41 -1.52 -4.17
C ILE A 74 8.16 -1.05 -2.92
N PRO A 75 9.13 -0.12 -3.06
CA PRO A 75 9.79 0.47 -1.89
C PRO A 75 8.79 1.16 -0.97
N TYR A 76 8.98 1.01 0.34
CA TYR A 76 8.20 1.70 1.36
C TYR A 76 9.07 2.05 2.57
N VAL A 77 8.64 3.05 3.32
CA VAL A 77 9.31 3.52 4.53
C VAL A 77 8.84 2.74 5.74
N ARG A 78 7.51 2.58 5.89
CA ARG A 78 6.90 1.86 7.01
C ARG A 78 5.47 1.43 6.70
N VAL A 79 5.00 0.43 7.44
CA VAL A 79 3.61 0.00 7.52
C VAL A 79 3.12 0.27 8.95
N VAL A 80 2.01 0.98 9.11
CA VAL A 80 1.43 1.30 10.42
C VAL A 80 -0.07 1.14 10.39
N GLU A 81 -0.68 0.74 11.51
CA GLU A 81 -2.14 0.77 11.64
C GLU A 81 -2.66 2.21 11.54
N ALA A 82 -3.80 2.40 10.88
CA ALA A 82 -4.41 3.68 10.61
C ALA A 82 -5.93 3.60 10.71
N LEU A 83 -6.57 4.75 10.90
CA LEU A 83 -8.03 4.88 10.86
C LEU A 83 -8.44 5.54 9.55
N ASP A 84 -9.16 4.79 8.69
CA ASP A 84 -9.70 5.32 7.43
C ASP A 84 -11.08 5.95 7.67
N LEU A 85 -11.08 7.21 8.13
CA LEU A 85 -12.30 7.94 8.46
C LEU A 85 -12.92 8.52 7.18
N THR A 86 -13.88 7.79 6.58
CA THR A 86 -14.71 8.31 5.48
C THR A 86 -15.91 9.08 6.05
N PRO A 87 -16.31 10.22 5.45
CA PRO A 87 -17.48 11.00 5.88
C PRO A 87 -18.78 10.20 5.93
#